data_AF-A0A9E1NJ14-F1
#
_entry.id   AF-A0A9E1NJ14-F1
#
_cell.length_a   1.000
_cell.length_b   1.000
_cell.length_c   1.000
_cell.angle_alpha   90.00
_cell.angle_beta   90.00
_cell.angle_gamma   90.00
#
_symmetry.space_group_name_H-M   'P 1'
#
loop_
_entity.id
_entity.type
_entity.pdbx_description
1 polymer ?
#
loop_
_entity_poly.entity_id
_entity_poly.type
_entity_poly.pdbx_seq_one_letter_code
_entity_poly.pdbx_strand_id
1 'polypeptide(L)'
;MQIRLKDIIDLDYFIHMDEAKDSPEEIQSQTLRDRNIYNQCKDSSQTESTLLLTWLAFRKDNFFKVNDKKGFSQLPGTVFSILYSWMINAMILSGGIFGISLAYSFLAYHGNRPINVTILFVLFVLLQVLLILITLIFLLLRSMGKKSQKNRFDKSIIHTLISSLFFDLLPKIMKKTGQANFKRSFEPLEYTSSLIRIKQREYKDLFFWPIFILASIFAFSFSAGALGGTFFRVIVSDMAFGWQSTLMASSERVYDLVSFTALPWSWFAPESLAHPTLAQIEGSRIVLKDGISILATQDLASWWPFICLGILFYAVIPRGLFIITGIIAQKHVMQGFNFKQPRFNQIIVRMQSPVLDIDSNKKRVTQIIQKDPNTDMKERPCFKNSPEGPVQNALLLISKTVYSDEIIQDVVKNIETQMFFNVKQTLGISFDFEKDVDTIRQMSQSKLDQVILVHEVWQPPIRGLLHYIQQIKTLMPDEITLCILLTQDAGLADLFVDNTDINYKVWKKAVFKLENPYIVVQRFMEL
;
A
#
# COMPACT_ATOMS: atom_id res chain seq x y z
N MET A 1 1.48 -18.62 2.42
CA MET A 1 2.32 -17.81 1.50
C MET A 1 2.31 -16.36 2.00
N GLN A 2 3.47 -15.75 2.27
CA GLN A 2 3.53 -14.37 2.80
C GLN A 2 3.47 -13.36 1.65
N ILE A 3 2.41 -12.56 1.59
CA ILE A 3 2.23 -11.52 0.55
C ILE A 3 3.31 -10.44 0.73
N ARG A 4 3.96 -10.03 -0.37
CA ARG A 4 4.88 -8.89 -0.39
C ARG A 4 4.28 -7.70 -1.13
N LEU A 5 4.82 -6.50 -0.89
CA LEU A 5 4.32 -5.27 -1.53
C LEU A 5 4.46 -5.36 -3.06
N LYS A 6 5.55 -5.97 -3.55
CA LYS A 6 5.72 -6.24 -4.98
C LYS A 6 4.63 -7.15 -5.55
N ASP A 7 4.12 -8.10 -4.77
CA ASP A 7 3.08 -9.02 -5.23
C ASP A 7 1.74 -8.29 -5.36
N ILE A 8 1.46 -7.32 -4.48
CA ILE A 8 0.27 -6.44 -4.57
C ILE A 8 0.37 -5.52 -5.79
N ILE A 9 1.55 -4.94 -6.05
CA ILE A 9 1.79 -4.09 -7.23
C ILE A 9 1.60 -4.90 -8.53
N ASP A 10 2.14 -6.12 -8.58
CA ASP A 10 1.99 -7.00 -9.74
C ASP A 10 0.52 -7.43 -9.94
N LEU A 11 -0.21 -7.69 -8.86
CA LEU A 11 -1.63 -8.01 -8.89
C LEU A 11 -2.45 -6.87 -9.49
N ASP A 12 -2.25 -5.64 -9.01
CA ASP A 12 -2.96 -4.46 -9.54
C ASP A 12 -2.64 -4.21 -11.02
N TYR A 13 -1.37 -4.42 -11.41
CA TYR A 13 -0.95 -4.34 -12.81
C TYR A 13 -1.70 -5.33 -13.71
N PHE A 14 -1.77 -6.60 -13.31
CA PHE A 14 -2.47 -7.62 -14.12
C PHE A 14 -3.97 -7.39 -14.19
N ILE A 15 -4.59 -6.89 -13.12
CA ILE A 15 -6.01 -6.53 -13.10
C ILE A 15 -6.26 -5.40 -14.10
N HIS A 16 -5.42 -4.37 -14.09
CA HIS A 16 -5.57 -3.26 -15.02
C HIS A 16 -5.35 -3.68 -16.48
N MET A 17 -4.36 -4.54 -16.75
CA MET A 17 -4.17 -5.11 -18.11
C MET A 17 -5.42 -5.86 -18.59
N ASP A 18 -6.09 -6.53 -17.67
CA ASP A 18 -7.31 -7.29 -17.92
C ASP A 18 -8.54 -6.37 -18.07
N GLU A 19 -8.61 -5.26 -17.33
CA GLU A 19 -9.67 -4.23 -17.45
C GLU A 19 -9.59 -3.41 -18.73
N ALA A 20 -8.39 -3.30 -19.33
CA ALA A 20 -8.13 -2.57 -20.57
C ALA A 20 -8.54 -3.34 -21.84
N LYS A 21 -8.90 -4.63 -21.71
CA LYS A 21 -9.40 -5.45 -22.81
C LYS A 21 -10.86 -5.14 -23.07
N ASP A 22 -11.18 -4.80 -24.31
CA ASP A 22 -12.51 -4.37 -24.74
C ASP A 22 -13.11 -5.30 -25.82
N SER A 23 -12.30 -6.12 -26.50
CA SER A 23 -12.79 -7.02 -27.57
C SER A 23 -13.48 -8.27 -26.98
N PRO A 24 -14.61 -8.73 -27.56
CA PRO A 24 -15.29 -9.96 -27.13
C PRO A 24 -14.37 -11.19 -27.10
N GLU A 25 -13.50 -11.35 -28.11
CA GLU A 25 -12.52 -12.45 -28.20
C GLU A 25 -11.47 -12.38 -27.07
N GLU A 26 -11.05 -11.16 -26.70
CA GLU A 26 -10.09 -10.93 -25.62
C GLU A 26 -10.70 -11.22 -24.24
N ILE A 27 -11.99 -10.92 -24.07
CA ILE A 27 -12.76 -11.21 -22.85
C ILE A 27 -13.01 -12.73 -22.74
N GLN A 28 -13.39 -13.39 -23.82
CA GLN A 28 -13.59 -14.85 -23.81
C GLN A 28 -12.28 -15.59 -23.50
N SER A 29 -11.17 -15.20 -24.15
CA SER A 29 -9.85 -15.78 -23.86
C SER A 29 -9.39 -15.53 -22.42
N GLN A 30 -9.76 -14.39 -21.83
CA GLN A 30 -9.51 -14.08 -20.42
C GLN A 30 -10.26 -15.02 -19.49
N THR A 31 -11.57 -15.21 -19.72
CA THR A 31 -12.41 -16.10 -18.93
C THR A 31 -11.95 -17.55 -19.04
N LEU A 32 -11.63 -18.03 -20.25
CA LEU A 32 -11.09 -19.36 -20.48
C LEU A 32 -9.75 -19.58 -19.76
N ARG A 33 -8.85 -18.60 -19.81
CA ARG A 33 -7.57 -18.63 -19.09
C ARG A 33 -7.79 -18.75 -17.58
N ASP A 34 -8.61 -17.87 -17.00
CA ASP A 34 -8.87 -17.86 -15.56
C ASP A 34 -9.54 -19.16 -15.10
N ARG A 35 -10.45 -19.72 -15.90
CA ARG A 35 -11.05 -21.02 -15.64
C ARG A 35 -10.04 -22.16 -15.68
N ASN A 36 -9.11 -22.16 -16.63
CA ASN A 36 -8.05 -23.17 -16.72
C ASN A 36 -7.15 -23.11 -15.47
N ILE A 37 -6.80 -21.91 -15.01
CA ILE A 37 -6.05 -21.71 -13.76
C ILE A 37 -6.81 -22.32 -12.58
N TYR A 38 -8.11 -22.04 -12.48
CA TYR A 38 -8.95 -22.60 -11.42
C TYR A 38 -8.97 -24.13 -11.46
N ASN A 39 -9.17 -24.73 -12.64
CA ASN A 39 -9.19 -26.19 -12.78
C ASN A 39 -7.87 -26.85 -12.36
N GLN A 40 -6.73 -26.20 -12.61
CA GLN A 40 -5.42 -26.70 -12.17
C GLN A 40 -5.20 -26.56 -10.65
N CYS A 41 -5.94 -25.67 -9.99
CA CYS A 41 -5.72 -25.30 -8.59
C CYS A 41 -6.86 -25.68 -7.64
N LYS A 42 -7.94 -26.27 -8.17
CA LYS A 42 -9.17 -26.60 -7.43
C LYS A 42 -8.90 -27.49 -6.21
N ASP A 43 -7.96 -28.42 -6.32
CA ASP A 43 -7.66 -29.38 -5.26
C ASP A 43 -6.69 -28.83 -4.19
N SER A 44 -5.97 -27.74 -4.48
CA SER A 44 -4.91 -27.19 -3.62
C SER A 44 -5.30 -25.89 -2.90
N SER A 45 -6.39 -25.23 -3.30
CA SER A 45 -6.75 -23.88 -2.84
C SER A 45 -8.06 -23.87 -2.05
N GLN A 46 -7.98 -23.86 -0.70
CA GLN A 46 -9.16 -23.86 0.19
C GLN A 46 -9.69 -22.45 0.53
N THR A 47 -8.88 -21.39 0.37
CA THR A 47 -9.28 -20.00 0.72
C THR A 47 -9.19 -19.07 -0.50
N GLU A 48 -10.08 -18.07 -0.60
CA GLU A 48 -10.11 -17.03 -1.65
C GLU A 48 -8.76 -16.32 -1.85
N SER A 49 -8.05 -16.01 -0.75
CA SER A 49 -6.74 -15.36 -0.79
C SER A 49 -5.66 -16.25 -1.40
N THR A 50 -5.65 -17.55 -1.07
CA THR A 50 -4.76 -18.53 -1.72
C THR A 50 -5.05 -18.64 -3.20
N LEU A 51 -6.32 -18.66 -3.59
CA LEU A 51 -6.73 -18.78 -4.99
C LEU A 51 -6.25 -17.57 -5.83
N LEU A 52 -6.36 -16.35 -5.28
CA LEU A 52 -5.79 -15.14 -5.90
C LEU A 52 -4.26 -15.18 -5.99
N LEU A 53 -3.57 -15.69 -4.98
CA LEU A 53 -2.10 -15.80 -5.01
C LEU A 53 -1.62 -16.84 -6.02
N THR A 54 -2.33 -17.95 -6.16
CA THR A 54 -2.04 -18.96 -7.18
C THR A 54 -2.31 -18.42 -8.58
N TRP A 55 -3.41 -17.68 -8.76
CA TRP A 55 -3.69 -16.94 -10.00
C TRP A 55 -2.56 -15.96 -10.34
N LEU A 56 -2.11 -15.19 -9.36
CA LEU A 56 -1.00 -14.27 -9.53
C LEU A 56 0.29 -15.00 -9.94
N ALA A 57 0.62 -16.11 -9.27
CA ALA A 57 1.80 -16.91 -9.58
C ALA A 57 1.77 -17.42 -11.04
N PHE A 58 0.62 -17.92 -11.50
CA PHE A 58 0.43 -18.38 -12.87
C PHE A 58 0.54 -17.24 -13.89
N ARG A 59 -0.02 -16.06 -13.57
CA ARG A 59 0.11 -14.86 -14.41
C ARG A 59 1.55 -14.40 -14.54
N LYS A 60 2.32 -14.44 -13.45
CA LYS A 60 3.76 -14.15 -13.46
C LYS A 60 4.51 -15.12 -14.37
N ASP A 61 4.28 -16.42 -14.21
CA ASP A 61 4.94 -17.45 -15.03
C ASP A 61 4.65 -17.30 -16.53
N ASN A 62 3.38 -17.08 -16.90
CA ASN A 62 3.02 -16.80 -18.29
C ASN A 62 3.65 -15.52 -18.84
N PHE A 63 3.69 -14.47 -18.04
CA PHE A 63 4.30 -13.21 -18.44
C PHE A 63 5.79 -13.40 -18.74
N PHE A 64 6.52 -14.15 -17.90
CA PHE A 64 7.92 -14.48 -18.16
C PHE A 64 8.09 -15.38 -19.37
N LYS A 65 7.28 -16.44 -19.54
CA LYS A 65 7.36 -17.35 -20.70
C LYS A 65 7.12 -16.66 -22.04
N VAL A 66 6.17 -15.73 -22.10
CA VAL A 66 5.83 -14.98 -23.31
C VAL A 66 6.89 -13.92 -23.63
N ASN A 67 7.42 -13.25 -22.61
CA ASN A 67 8.36 -12.13 -22.79
C ASN A 67 9.84 -12.55 -22.78
N ASP A 68 10.21 -13.73 -22.28
CA ASP A 68 11.57 -14.29 -22.42
C ASP A 68 11.93 -14.50 -23.89
N LYS A 69 10.95 -14.91 -24.71
CA LYS A 69 11.12 -15.03 -26.17
C LYS A 69 11.33 -13.69 -26.88
N LYS A 70 10.95 -12.57 -26.25
CA LYS A 70 11.04 -11.20 -26.80
C LYS A 70 12.18 -10.37 -26.18
N GLY A 71 12.98 -10.94 -25.28
CA GLY A 71 14.17 -10.26 -24.74
C GLY A 71 13.85 -9.18 -23.69
N PHE A 72 13.12 -9.59 -22.64
CA PHE A 72 12.94 -8.92 -21.33
C PHE A 72 11.81 -7.88 -21.20
N SER A 73 10.78 -8.25 -20.44
CA SER A 73 9.90 -7.30 -19.72
C SER A 73 9.89 -7.69 -18.25
N GLN A 74 10.37 -6.81 -17.37
CA GLN A 74 10.27 -7.02 -15.92
C GLN A 74 8.91 -6.57 -15.41
N LEU A 75 8.38 -7.29 -14.43
CA LEU A 75 7.14 -6.92 -13.77
C LEU A 75 7.31 -5.66 -12.91
N PRO A 76 6.29 -4.78 -12.82
CA PRO A 76 6.39 -3.52 -12.09
C PRO A 76 6.77 -3.68 -10.61
N GLY A 77 6.28 -4.72 -9.94
CA GLY A 77 6.64 -5.02 -8.55
C GLY A 77 8.10 -5.44 -8.39
N THR A 78 8.67 -6.13 -9.38
CA THR A 78 10.10 -6.46 -9.41
C THR A 78 10.94 -5.19 -9.61
N VAL A 79 10.54 -4.32 -10.54
CA VAL A 79 11.19 -3.02 -10.75
C VAL A 79 11.14 -2.18 -9.47
N PHE A 80 9.97 -2.08 -8.83
CA PHE A 80 9.82 -1.40 -7.55
C PHE A 80 10.75 -1.96 -6.48
N SER A 81 10.84 -3.29 -6.34
CA SER A 81 11.72 -3.93 -5.37
C SER A 81 13.20 -3.61 -5.63
N ILE A 82 13.61 -3.57 -6.90
CA ILE A 82 14.98 -3.21 -7.28
C ILE A 82 15.23 -1.74 -6.92
N LEU A 83 14.35 -0.83 -7.35
CA LEU A 83 14.44 0.60 -7.05
C LEU A 83 14.52 0.85 -5.54
N TYR A 84 13.66 0.18 -4.77
CA TYR A 84 13.63 0.31 -3.33
C TYR A 84 14.94 -0.15 -2.66
N SER A 85 15.52 -1.27 -3.12
CA SER A 85 16.83 -1.73 -2.64
C SER A 85 17.95 -0.75 -2.97
N TRP A 86 17.94 -0.14 -4.16
CA TRP A 86 18.88 0.92 -4.52
C TRP A 86 18.74 2.14 -3.63
N MET A 87 17.50 2.53 -3.31
CA MET A 87 17.23 3.63 -2.40
C MET A 87 17.73 3.34 -0.99
N ILE A 88 17.56 2.11 -0.49
CA ILE A 88 18.15 1.71 0.80
C ILE A 88 19.66 1.94 0.77
N ASN A 89 20.35 1.42 -0.25
CA ASN A 89 21.81 1.58 -0.38
C ASN A 89 22.20 3.06 -0.48
N ALA A 90 21.45 3.87 -1.23
CA ALA A 90 21.66 5.30 -1.35
C ALA A 90 21.45 6.03 -0.02
N MET A 91 20.43 5.68 0.77
CA MET A 91 20.18 6.26 2.09
C MET A 91 21.28 5.87 3.09
N ILE A 92 21.77 4.63 3.04
CA ILE A 92 22.90 4.18 3.87
C ILE A 92 24.17 4.96 3.54
N LEU A 93 24.52 5.03 2.25
CA LEU A 93 25.74 5.69 1.80
C LEU A 93 25.69 7.19 2.07
N SER A 94 24.62 7.86 1.66
CA SER A 94 24.46 9.31 1.86
C SER A 94 24.39 9.67 3.34
N GLY A 95 23.59 8.94 4.14
CA GLY A 95 23.51 9.13 5.58
C GLY A 95 24.89 8.99 6.23
N GLY A 96 25.60 7.89 5.95
CA GLY A 96 26.94 7.63 6.48
C GLY A 96 27.94 8.73 6.12
N ILE A 97 28.01 9.13 4.84
CA ILE A 97 28.89 10.20 4.36
C ILE A 97 28.57 11.53 5.06
N PHE A 98 27.29 11.91 5.14
CA PHE A 98 26.90 13.16 5.81
C PHE A 98 27.20 13.11 7.31
N GLY A 99 26.98 11.97 7.96
CA GLY A 99 27.28 11.78 9.38
C GLY A 99 28.78 11.91 9.67
N ILE A 100 29.61 11.19 8.92
CA ILE A 100 31.07 11.25 9.02
C ILE A 100 31.57 12.66 8.71
N SER A 101 31.09 13.26 7.63
CA SER A 101 31.48 14.61 7.21
C SER A 101 31.15 15.67 8.27
N LEU A 102 29.97 15.58 8.89
CA LEU A 102 29.57 16.51 9.94
C LEU A 102 30.42 16.33 11.21
N ALA A 103 30.64 15.10 11.66
CA ALA A 103 31.55 14.81 12.77
C ALA A 103 32.96 15.33 12.48
N TYR A 104 33.46 15.09 11.27
CA TYR A 104 34.75 15.60 10.82
C TYR A 104 34.80 17.14 10.71
N SER A 105 33.70 17.80 10.37
CA SER A 105 33.69 19.27 10.31
C SER A 105 33.79 19.87 11.72
N PHE A 106 33.05 19.35 12.69
CA PHE A 106 32.99 19.92 14.04
C PHE A 106 34.18 19.55 14.94
N LEU A 107 34.81 18.41 14.68
CA LEU A 107 36.00 17.98 15.40
C LEU A 107 37.29 18.54 14.78
N ALA A 108 37.20 19.45 13.80
CA ALA A 108 38.34 20.06 13.10
C ALA A 108 39.27 20.81 14.05
N TYR A 109 40.22 20.09 14.64
CA TYR A 109 41.22 20.63 15.56
C TYR A 109 42.46 21.09 14.80
N HIS A 110 42.84 22.35 15.00
CA HIS A 110 44.03 22.96 14.42
C HIS A 110 45.11 23.27 15.46
N GLY A 111 45.06 22.67 16.66
CA GLY A 111 46.06 22.90 17.73
C GLY A 111 45.87 24.21 18.52
N ASN A 112 45.10 25.15 17.98
CA ASN A 112 45.05 26.53 18.51
C ASN A 112 43.83 26.82 19.41
N ARG A 113 42.82 25.94 19.46
CA ARG A 113 41.61 26.10 20.30
C ARG A 113 41.04 24.74 20.67
N PRO A 114 40.75 24.46 21.95
CA PRO A 114 40.07 23.22 22.34
C PRO A 114 38.68 23.12 21.70
N ILE A 115 38.23 21.90 21.46
CA ILE A 115 36.93 21.62 20.86
C ILE A 115 35.84 21.81 21.92
N ASN A 116 34.84 22.64 21.58
CA ASN A 116 33.73 22.91 22.48
C ASN A 116 32.74 21.72 22.53
N VAL A 117 32.74 20.99 23.64
CA VAL A 117 31.87 19.84 23.90
C VAL A 117 30.40 20.23 23.93
N THR A 118 30.05 21.42 24.39
CA THR A 118 28.66 21.89 24.44
C THR A 118 28.01 21.85 23.05
N ILE A 119 28.76 22.26 22.02
CA ILE A 119 28.26 22.27 20.63
C ILE A 119 28.06 20.84 20.12
N LEU A 120 29.04 19.96 20.39
CA LEU A 120 28.95 18.55 20.01
C LEU A 120 27.76 17.86 20.69
N PHE A 121 27.57 18.10 21.98
CA PHE A 121 26.46 17.56 22.76
C PHE A 121 25.11 18.05 22.22
N VAL A 122 24.96 19.36 21.99
CA VAL A 122 23.71 19.92 21.46
C VAL A 122 23.38 19.34 20.08
N LEU A 123 24.37 19.23 19.19
CA LEU A 123 24.15 18.82 17.81
C LEU A 123 23.98 17.30 17.64
N PHE A 124 24.81 16.50 18.31
CA PHE A 124 24.82 15.05 18.14
C PHE A 124 23.97 14.29 19.17
N VAL A 125 23.57 14.94 20.27
CA VAL A 125 22.72 14.32 21.31
C VAL A 125 21.38 15.05 21.40
N LEU A 126 21.35 16.31 21.85
CA LEU A 126 20.09 17.01 22.16
C LEU A 126 19.18 17.18 20.93
N LEU A 127 19.73 17.64 19.81
CA LEU A 127 19.00 17.78 18.54
C LEU A 127 18.47 16.43 18.06
N GLN A 128 19.23 15.34 18.24
CA GLN A 128 18.79 14.00 17.84
C GLN A 128 17.60 13.53 18.68
N VAL A 129 17.64 13.75 20.00
CA VAL A 129 16.52 13.47 20.90
C VAL A 129 15.27 14.23 20.47
N LEU A 130 15.40 15.53 20.15
CA LEU A 130 14.28 16.34 19.68
C LEU A 130 13.67 15.78 18.39
N LEU A 131 14.50 15.43 17.40
CA LEU A 131 14.04 14.86 16.13
C LEU A 131 13.40 13.47 16.33
N ILE A 132 13.87 12.68 17.28
CA ILE A 132 13.27 11.40 17.66
C ILE A 132 11.89 11.64 18.29
N LEU A 133 11.76 12.62 19.19
CA LEU A 133 10.50 12.97 19.83
C LEU A 133 9.46 13.45 18.81
N ILE A 134 9.85 14.30 17.87
CA ILE A 134 8.98 14.73 16.75
C ILE A 134 8.50 13.52 15.94
N THR A 135 9.41 12.58 15.64
CA THR A 135 9.07 11.35 14.92
C THR A 135 8.06 10.50 15.69
N LEU A 136 8.26 10.36 17.00
CA LEU A 136 7.37 9.62 17.88
C LEU A 136 5.98 10.27 17.95
N ILE A 137 5.91 11.59 18.13
CA ILE A 137 4.65 12.35 18.14
C ILE A 137 3.91 12.13 16.81
N PHE A 138 4.60 12.22 15.68
CA PHE A 138 3.99 11.98 14.36
C PHE A 138 3.41 10.56 14.24
N LEU A 139 4.13 9.54 14.71
CA LEU A 139 3.63 8.16 14.73
C LEU A 139 2.43 7.98 15.66
N LEU A 140 2.43 8.63 16.84
CA LEU A 140 1.31 8.60 17.78
C LEU A 140 0.06 9.26 17.20
N LEU A 141 0.20 10.46 16.62
CA LEU A 141 -0.89 11.16 15.94
C LEU A 141 -1.48 10.32 14.80
N ARG A 142 -0.64 9.64 14.01
CA ARG A 142 -1.08 8.72 12.96
C ARG A 142 -1.83 7.51 13.53
N SER A 143 -1.35 6.94 14.64
CA SER A 143 -2.00 5.80 15.30
C SER A 143 -3.39 6.17 15.82
N MET A 144 -3.53 7.34 16.45
CA MET A 144 -4.79 7.85 16.99
C MET A 144 -5.77 8.27 15.88
N GLY A 145 -5.26 8.80 14.76
CA GLY A 145 -6.07 9.30 13.64
C GLY A 145 -6.82 8.23 12.83
N LYS A 146 -6.58 6.92 13.06
CA LYS A 146 -7.21 5.82 12.32
C LYS A 146 -8.73 5.74 12.42
N LYS A 147 -9.37 6.40 13.40
CA LYS A 147 -10.84 6.32 13.59
C LYS A 147 -11.66 7.51 13.09
N SER A 148 -11.07 8.66 12.75
CA SER A 148 -11.87 9.90 12.60
C SER A 148 -11.58 10.76 11.37
N GLN A 149 -10.69 10.39 10.45
CA GLN A 149 -10.12 11.41 9.57
C GLN A 149 -9.81 10.96 8.14
N LYS A 150 -10.84 10.54 7.41
CA LYS A 150 -10.79 10.26 5.96
C LYS A 150 -10.48 11.51 5.12
N ASN A 151 -10.67 12.74 5.63
CA ASN A 151 -10.58 13.98 4.83
C ASN A 151 -9.44 14.97 5.12
N ARG A 152 -8.65 14.88 6.22
CA ARG A 152 -7.70 15.97 6.57
C ARG A 152 -6.27 15.81 6.05
N PHE A 153 -5.90 14.62 5.55
CA PHE A 153 -4.56 14.35 4.98
C PHE A 153 -4.58 14.04 3.48
N ASP A 154 -5.65 14.39 2.77
CA ASP A 154 -5.78 14.20 1.32
C ASP A 154 -4.84 15.07 0.48
N LYS A 155 -4.13 16.02 1.12
CA LYS A 155 -3.05 16.81 0.52
C LYS A 155 -1.74 16.68 1.30
N SER A 156 -1.41 15.51 1.83
CA SER A 156 -0.13 15.33 2.51
C SER A 156 1.01 15.46 1.49
N ILE A 157 1.81 16.50 1.65
CA ILE A 157 3.03 16.82 0.89
C ILE A 157 3.95 15.59 0.77
N ILE A 158 3.94 14.74 1.80
CA ILE A 158 4.69 13.50 1.85
C ILE A 158 4.29 12.60 0.67
N HIS A 159 3.01 12.49 0.31
CA HIS A 159 2.58 11.66 -0.82
C HIS A 159 2.98 12.22 -2.18
N THR A 160 2.93 13.54 -2.37
CA THR A 160 3.40 14.18 -3.60
C THR A 160 4.91 14.03 -3.76
N LEU A 161 5.66 14.14 -2.66
CA LEU A 161 7.10 13.89 -2.64
C LEU A 161 7.41 12.42 -2.91
N ILE A 162 6.66 11.48 -2.30
CA ILE A 162 6.80 10.05 -2.54
C ILE A 162 6.56 9.73 -4.02
N SER A 163 5.44 10.18 -4.57
CA SER A 163 5.08 9.87 -5.95
C SER A 163 6.10 10.47 -6.91
N SER A 164 6.50 11.72 -6.67
CA SER A 164 7.51 12.38 -7.49
C SER A 164 8.87 11.68 -7.39
N LEU A 165 9.30 11.27 -6.21
CA LEU A 165 10.58 10.62 -6.00
C LEU A 165 10.65 9.26 -6.72
N PHE A 166 9.68 8.38 -6.47
CA PHE A 166 9.68 7.01 -7.00
C PHE A 166 9.33 6.94 -8.49
N PHE A 167 8.40 7.78 -8.95
CA PHE A 167 7.82 7.64 -10.30
C PHE A 167 8.27 8.72 -11.29
N ASP A 168 8.79 9.86 -10.83
CA ASP A 168 9.22 10.94 -11.72
C ASP A 168 10.75 11.15 -11.70
N LEU A 169 11.38 11.21 -10.51
CA LEU A 169 12.78 11.61 -10.36
C LEU A 169 13.75 10.45 -10.53
N LEU A 170 13.53 9.34 -9.82
CA LEU A 170 14.43 8.19 -9.83
C LEU A 170 14.55 7.53 -11.22
N PRO A 171 13.45 7.32 -11.98
CA PRO A 171 13.53 6.83 -13.35
C PRO A 171 14.39 7.70 -14.25
N LYS A 172 14.32 9.04 -14.11
CA LYS A 172 15.10 9.99 -14.90
C LYS A 172 16.59 9.90 -14.59
N ILE A 173 16.93 9.84 -13.30
CA ILE A 173 18.32 9.70 -12.85
C ILE A 173 18.91 8.41 -13.40
N MET A 174 18.20 7.29 -13.25
CA MET A 174 18.72 5.99 -13.64
C MET A 174 18.70 5.75 -15.16
N LYS A 175 17.76 6.36 -15.90
CA LYS A 175 17.84 6.45 -17.38
C LYS A 175 19.14 7.16 -17.81
N LYS A 176 19.59 8.18 -17.06
CA LYS A 176 20.82 8.92 -17.33
C LYS A 176 22.09 8.13 -16.94
N THR A 177 22.01 7.21 -15.98
CA THR A 177 23.14 6.37 -15.54
C THR A 177 23.50 5.25 -16.53
N GLY A 178 22.76 5.09 -17.65
CA GLY A 178 23.28 4.42 -18.85
C GLY A 178 23.36 2.88 -18.81
N GLN A 179 22.84 2.18 -17.81
CA GLN A 179 22.75 0.72 -17.87
C GLN A 179 21.70 0.28 -18.91
N ALA A 180 22.15 -0.34 -20.01
CA ALA A 180 21.30 -0.78 -21.12
C ALA A 180 20.19 -1.77 -20.70
N ASN A 181 20.49 -2.65 -19.73
CA ASN A 181 19.51 -3.57 -19.12
C ASN A 181 18.41 -2.82 -18.35
N PHE A 182 18.73 -1.62 -17.88
CA PHE A 182 17.83 -0.81 -17.08
C PHE A 182 16.86 -0.05 -17.99
N LYS A 183 17.31 0.62 -19.05
CA LYS A 183 16.45 1.44 -19.94
C LYS A 183 15.19 0.71 -20.43
N ARG A 184 15.28 -0.59 -20.74
CA ARG A 184 14.15 -1.43 -21.20
C ARG A 184 13.17 -1.85 -20.09
N SER A 185 13.60 -1.92 -18.83
CA SER A 185 12.71 -2.21 -17.69
C SER A 185 11.81 -1.03 -17.30
N PHE A 186 12.07 0.18 -17.83
CA PHE A 186 11.35 1.40 -17.46
C PHE A 186 10.24 1.78 -18.44
N GLU A 187 10.18 1.16 -19.62
CA GLU A 187 9.09 1.37 -20.57
C GLU A 187 7.73 0.92 -20.00
N PRO A 188 7.60 -0.26 -19.34
CA PRO A 188 6.39 -0.61 -18.62
C PRO A 188 6.14 0.31 -17.41
N LEU A 189 7.22 0.84 -16.80
CA LEU A 189 7.13 1.67 -15.60
C LEU A 189 6.45 3.00 -15.88
N GLU A 190 6.70 3.64 -17.03
CA GLU A 190 6.05 4.91 -17.41
C GLU A 190 4.54 4.76 -17.62
N TYR A 191 4.11 3.62 -18.15
CA TYR A 191 2.69 3.28 -18.21
C TYR A 191 2.14 3.05 -16.80
N THR A 192 2.83 2.25 -15.96
CA THR A 192 2.35 1.96 -14.60
C THR A 192 2.43 3.16 -13.64
N SER A 193 3.34 4.10 -13.83
CA SER A 193 3.45 5.29 -12.98
C SER A 193 2.23 6.19 -13.15
N SER A 194 1.70 6.27 -14.37
CA SER A 194 0.42 6.95 -14.63
C SER A 194 -0.74 6.25 -13.89
N LEU A 195 -0.77 4.92 -13.89
CA LEU A 195 -1.81 4.11 -13.23
C LEU A 195 -1.74 4.15 -11.70
N ILE A 196 -0.53 4.00 -11.15
CA ILE A 196 -0.28 4.06 -9.70
C ILE A 196 -0.55 5.47 -9.18
N ARG A 197 -0.28 6.52 -9.97
CA ARG A 197 -0.63 7.90 -9.65
C ARG A 197 -2.14 8.14 -9.62
N ILE A 198 -2.91 7.40 -10.41
CA ILE A 198 -4.39 7.44 -10.42
C ILE A 198 -4.99 6.70 -9.22
N LYS A 199 -4.42 5.56 -8.78
CA LYS A 199 -4.96 4.74 -7.68
C LYS A 199 -4.29 4.95 -6.30
N GLN A 200 -3.52 6.02 -6.15
CA GLN A 200 -2.70 6.34 -4.95
C GLN A 200 -3.47 6.44 -3.62
N ARG A 201 -4.79 6.67 -3.65
CA ARG A 201 -5.64 6.78 -2.44
C ARG A 201 -5.83 5.46 -1.70
N GLU A 202 -5.93 4.34 -2.42
CA GLU A 202 -6.17 3.02 -1.80
C GLU A 202 -4.90 2.40 -1.19
N TYR A 203 -3.74 2.66 -1.81
CA TYR A 203 -2.46 2.09 -1.39
C TYR A 203 -1.67 2.98 -0.43
N LYS A 204 -2.24 4.10 0.01
CA LYS A 204 -1.61 5.12 0.85
C LYS A 204 -0.96 4.55 2.12
N ASP A 205 -1.65 3.62 2.79
CA ASP A 205 -1.15 3.01 4.02
C ASP A 205 -0.08 1.94 3.78
N LEU A 206 -0.06 1.34 2.58
CA LEU A 206 0.92 0.34 2.18
C LEU A 206 2.27 0.98 1.82
N PHE A 207 2.25 2.16 1.19
CA PHE A 207 3.47 2.89 0.83
C PHE A 207 4.05 3.74 1.99
N PHE A 208 3.27 4.06 3.02
CA PHE A 208 3.77 4.83 4.16
C PHE A 208 5.00 4.20 4.83
N TRP A 209 4.92 2.91 5.17
CA TRP A 209 5.96 2.22 5.92
C TRP A 209 7.29 2.07 5.17
N PRO A 210 7.33 1.68 3.88
CA PRO A 210 8.54 1.72 3.07
C PRO A 210 9.29 3.06 3.14
N ILE A 211 8.57 4.19 3.05
CA ILE A 211 9.20 5.51 3.11
C ILE A 211 9.65 5.89 4.51
N PHE A 212 8.86 5.56 5.53
CA PHE A 212 9.27 5.72 6.91
C PHE A 212 10.56 4.94 7.20
N ILE A 213 10.69 3.71 6.68
CA ILE A 213 11.90 2.89 6.79
C ILE A 213 13.08 3.56 6.07
N LEU A 214 12.91 4.05 4.85
CA LEU A 214 13.97 4.76 4.12
C LEU A 214 14.49 5.99 4.88
N ALA A 215 13.59 6.82 5.40
CA ALA A 215 13.95 7.99 6.20
C ALA A 215 14.66 7.57 7.51
N SER A 216 14.20 6.49 8.13
CA SER A 216 14.80 5.95 9.35
C SER A 216 16.19 5.35 9.10
N ILE A 217 16.40 4.68 7.97
CA ILE A 217 17.69 4.15 7.53
C ILE A 217 18.68 5.29 7.30
N PHE A 218 18.28 6.35 6.59
CA PHE A 218 19.12 7.53 6.42
C PHE A 218 19.54 8.12 7.78
N ALA A 219 18.57 8.34 8.67
CA ALA A 219 18.83 8.91 9.99
C ALA A 219 19.72 8.00 10.86
N PHE A 220 19.50 6.69 10.82
CA PHE A 220 20.34 5.70 11.51
C PHE A 220 21.77 5.71 10.96
N SER A 221 21.94 5.64 9.64
CA SER A 221 23.25 5.67 9.00
C SER A 221 23.98 7.00 9.21
N PHE A 222 23.25 8.11 9.29
CA PHE A 222 23.79 9.40 9.69
C PHE A 222 24.31 9.39 11.12
N SER A 223 23.52 8.93 12.09
CA SER A 223 23.95 8.86 13.49
C SER A 223 25.09 7.85 13.69
N ALA A 224 25.05 6.70 13.01
CA ALA A 224 26.11 5.70 13.04
C ALA A 224 27.40 6.22 12.37
N GLY A 225 27.28 6.94 11.25
CA GLY A 225 28.40 7.61 10.60
C GLY A 225 29.01 8.70 11.46
N ALA A 226 28.19 9.50 12.16
CA ALA A 226 28.67 10.50 13.12
C ALA A 226 29.38 9.85 14.31
N LEU A 227 28.84 8.77 14.86
CA LEU A 227 29.49 7.99 15.92
C LEU A 227 30.84 7.45 15.46
N GLY A 228 30.87 6.78 14.30
CA GLY A 228 32.08 6.23 13.71
C GLY A 228 33.12 7.30 13.37
N GLY A 229 32.69 8.45 12.85
CA GLY A 229 33.55 9.59 12.55
C GLY A 229 34.16 10.22 13.80
N THR A 230 33.35 10.40 14.85
CA THR A 230 33.83 10.88 16.16
C THR A 230 34.84 9.91 16.76
N PHE A 231 34.51 8.62 16.80
CA PHE A 231 35.37 7.59 17.36
C PHE A 231 36.69 7.45 16.59
N PHE A 232 36.64 7.38 15.26
CA PHE A 232 37.82 7.33 14.40
C PHE A 232 38.76 8.51 14.66
N ARG A 233 38.19 9.71 14.79
CA ARG A 233 38.98 10.91 14.97
C ARG A 233 39.64 11.01 16.33
N VAL A 234 38.94 10.61 17.38
CA VAL A 234 39.49 10.54 18.75
C VAL A 234 40.67 9.57 18.82
N ILE A 235 40.63 8.47 18.06
CA ILE A 235 41.73 7.49 18.03
C ILE A 235 42.93 8.02 17.24
N VAL A 236 42.68 8.68 16.11
CA VAL A 236 43.74 9.10 15.17
C VAL A 236 44.39 10.42 15.58
N SER A 237 43.69 11.27 16.33
CA SER A 237 44.16 12.61 16.65
C SER A 237 44.06 12.87 18.14
N ASP A 238 45.11 13.48 18.70
CA ASP A 238 45.11 13.96 20.08
C ASP A 238 44.17 15.19 20.18
N MET A 239 42.95 14.93 20.68
CA MET A 239 41.84 15.86 20.66
C MET A 239 41.60 16.40 22.06
N ALA A 240 41.71 17.72 22.20
CA ALA A 240 41.51 18.42 23.46
C ALA A 240 40.06 18.94 23.54
N PHE A 241 39.24 18.31 24.39
CA PHE A 241 37.84 18.69 24.60
C PHE A 241 37.68 19.62 25.80
N GLY A 242 36.93 20.71 25.64
CA GLY A 242 36.57 21.60 26.74
C GLY A 242 35.14 22.09 26.62
N TRP A 243 34.56 22.58 27.70
CA TRP A 243 33.21 23.15 27.68
C TRP A 243 33.25 24.66 27.88
N GLN A 244 32.29 25.32 27.25
CA GLN A 244 32.06 26.75 27.44
C GLN A 244 30.55 26.99 27.56
N SER A 245 30.17 27.88 28.47
CA SER A 245 28.80 28.35 28.59
C SER A 245 28.77 29.88 28.56
N THR A 246 27.88 30.44 27.74
CA THR A 246 27.60 31.89 27.69
C THR A 246 26.66 32.32 28.81
N LEU A 247 25.78 31.41 29.26
CA LEU A 247 25.04 31.53 30.51
C LEU A 247 26.03 31.22 31.65
N MET A 248 26.07 32.01 32.72
CA MET A 248 26.96 31.78 33.88
C MET A 248 26.62 30.48 34.63
N ALA A 249 26.88 29.33 34.00
CA ALA A 249 26.69 28.00 34.56
C ALA A 249 27.90 27.67 35.45
N SER A 250 27.63 27.22 36.67
CA SER A 250 28.64 26.63 37.54
C SER A 250 29.04 25.24 37.05
N SER A 251 30.27 24.83 37.34
CA SER A 251 30.79 23.48 37.01
C SER A 251 29.94 22.38 37.64
N GLU A 252 29.41 22.60 38.84
CA GLU A 252 28.46 21.71 39.52
C GLU A 252 27.21 21.43 38.69
N ARG A 253 26.58 22.47 38.10
CA ARG A 253 25.38 22.28 37.27
C ARG A 253 25.68 21.51 35.98
N VAL A 254 26.87 21.70 35.42
CA VAL A 254 27.31 20.94 34.25
C VAL A 254 27.52 19.48 34.65
N TYR A 255 28.14 19.22 35.80
CA TYR A 255 28.29 17.87 36.34
C TYR A 255 26.95 17.19 36.57
N ASP A 256 25.99 17.85 37.21
CA ASP A 256 24.65 17.30 37.45
C ASP A 256 23.95 16.93 36.15
N LEU A 257 24.01 17.81 35.14
CA LEU A 257 23.41 17.57 33.83
C LEU A 257 24.07 16.38 33.12
N VAL A 258 25.40 16.35 33.09
CA VAL A 258 26.18 15.27 32.46
C VAL A 258 25.89 13.95 33.15
N SER A 259 25.89 13.92 34.49
CA SER A 259 25.57 12.73 35.29
C SER A 259 24.14 12.25 35.04
N PHE A 260 23.16 13.16 35.00
CA PHE A 260 21.77 12.84 34.66
C PHE A 260 21.65 12.23 33.25
N THR A 261 22.35 12.79 32.27
CA THR A 261 22.34 12.26 30.90
C THR A 261 23.10 10.95 30.76
N ALA A 262 24.04 10.63 31.66
CA ALA A 262 24.77 9.38 31.68
C ALA A 262 23.99 8.21 32.32
N LEU A 263 22.84 8.46 32.95
CA LEU A 263 22.01 7.44 33.61
C LEU A 263 21.77 6.17 32.77
N PRO A 264 21.48 6.23 31.44
CA PRO A 264 21.18 5.02 30.67
C PRO A 264 22.33 4.01 30.57
N TRP A 265 23.59 4.45 30.74
CA TRP A 265 24.77 3.59 30.63
C TRP A 265 25.66 3.55 31.88
N SER A 266 25.52 4.52 32.78
CA SER A 266 26.30 4.60 34.04
C SER A 266 26.18 3.35 34.92
N TRP A 267 25.09 2.58 34.81
CA TRP A 267 24.89 1.37 35.63
C TRP A 267 25.75 0.17 35.22
N PHE A 268 26.34 0.17 34.01
CA PHE A 268 27.21 -0.92 33.54
C PHE A 268 28.57 -0.44 33.02
N ALA A 269 28.70 0.84 32.67
CA ALA A 269 29.98 1.43 32.30
C ALA A 269 30.82 1.72 33.55
N PRO A 270 32.16 1.53 33.52
CA PRO A 270 33.03 2.01 34.59
C PRO A 270 32.86 3.52 34.80
N GLU A 271 32.93 4.00 36.04
CA GLU A 271 32.74 5.43 36.37
C GLU A 271 33.63 6.36 35.53
N SER A 272 34.86 5.95 35.25
CA SER A 272 35.82 6.72 34.44
C SER A 272 35.44 6.89 32.98
N LEU A 273 34.57 6.01 32.44
CA LEU A 273 34.05 6.10 31.06
C LEU A 273 32.62 6.61 31.01
N ALA A 274 31.86 6.53 32.11
CA ALA A 274 30.45 6.91 32.14
C ALA A 274 30.28 8.43 31.93
N HIS A 275 31.06 9.24 32.63
CA HIS A 275 31.09 10.69 32.52
C HIS A 275 32.37 11.27 33.14
N PRO A 276 32.78 12.49 32.75
CA PRO A 276 33.85 13.21 33.44
C PRO A 276 33.50 13.47 34.91
N THR A 277 34.51 13.43 35.77
CA THR A 277 34.41 13.81 37.19
C THR A 277 34.27 15.32 37.36
N LEU A 278 33.83 15.79 38.54
CA LEU A 278 33.70 17.22 38.82
C LEU A 278 35.02 17.98 38.60
N ALA A 279 36.15 17.42 39.06
CA ALA A 279 37.48 17.99 38.86
C ALA A 279 37.85 18.10 37.37
N GLN A 280 37.52 17.08 36.57
CA GLN A 280 37.77 17.08 35.12
C GLN A 280 36.89 18.10 34.39
N ILE A 281 35.66 18.33 34.86
CA ILE A 281 34.78 19.37 34.32
C ILE A 281 35.33 20.75 34.67
N GLU A 282 35.80 20.96 35.90
CA GLU A 282 36.43 22.23 36.28
C GLU A 282 37.71 22.51 35.48
N GLY A 283 38.57 21.50 35.32
CA GLY A 283 39.81 21.56 34.56
C GLY A 283 39.63 21.74 33.05
N SER A 284 38.48 21.33 32.49
CA SER A 284 38.17 21.46 31.06
C SER A 284 37.36 22.71 30.69
N ARG A 285 37.16 23.65 31.64
CA ARG A 285 36.43 24.90 31.40
C ARG A 285 37.25 25.87 30.53
N ILE A 286 36.69 26.26 29.38
CA ILE A 286 37.34 27.20 28.46
C ILE A 286 37.02 28.64 28.90
N VAL A 287 38.03 29.36 29.43
CA VAL A 287 37.94 30.79 29.79
C VAL A 287 38.70 31.62 28.76
N LEU A 288 38.01 32.52 28.03
CA LEU A 288 38.63 33.29 26.93
C LEU A 288 39.83 34.18 27.35
N LYS A 289 39.93 34.53 28.64
CA LYS A 289 40.97 35.41 29.17
C LYS A 289 42.25 34.67 29.54
N ASP A 290 42.14 33.39 29.82
CA ASP A 290 43.25 32.54 30.25
C ASP A 290 43.70 31.75 29.02
N GLY A 291 44.92 32.01 28.54
CA GLY A 291 45.48 31.29 27.39
C GLY A 291 45.51 29.77 27.63
N ILE A 292 45.71 29.00 26.55
CA ILE A 292 45.68 27.52 26.49
C ILE A 292 46.64 26.85 27.50
N SER A 293 47.65 27.57 27.99
CA SER A 293 48.72 27.07 28.86
C SER A 293 48.28 26.69 30.29
N ILE A 294 47.06 27.02 30.71
CA ILE A 294 46.56 26.74 32.08
C ILE A 294 45.64 25.51 32.12
N LEU A 295 45.22 24.97 30.97
CA LEU A 295 44.36 23.80 30.92
C LEU A 295 45.18 22.51 31.06
N ALA A 296 44.90 21.71 32.09
CA ALA A 296 45.54 20.42 32.30
C ALA A 296 45.14 19.43 31.19
N THR A 297 46.09 19.06 30.33
CA THR A 297 45.87 18.23 29.12
C THR A 297 45.12 16.92 29.41
N GLN A 298 45.26 16.37 30.61
CA GLN A 298 44.68 15.10 31.02
C GLN A 298 43.16 15.18 31.24
N ASP A 299 42.64 16.32 31.69
CA ASP A 299 41.20 16.52 31.92
C ASP A 299 40.43 16.73 30.61
N LEU A 300 41.12 17.18 29.56
CA LEU A 300 40.53 17.48 28.25
C LEU A 300 40.25 16.20 27.43
N ALA A 301 40.87 15.07 27.75
CA ALA A 301 40.57 13.80 27.10
C ALA A 301 39.34 13.07 27.71
N SER A 302 38.83 13.51 28.86
CA SER A 302 37.79 12.79 29.62
C SER A 302 36.40 12.76 28.95
N TRP A 303 36.15 13.63 27.96
CA TRP A 303 34.81 13.83 27.39
C TRP A 303 34.45 12.88 26.25
N TRP A 304 35.42 12.29 25.56
CA TRP A 304 35.13 11.48 24.37
C TRP A 304 34.27 10.24 24.65
N PRO A 305 34.44 9.48 25.76
CA PRO A 305 33.60 8.31 26.02
C PRO A 305 32.14 8.73 26.24
N PHE A 306 31.93 9.81 27.00
CA PHE A 306 30.62 10.39 27.26
C PHE A 306 29.93 10.83 25.97
N ILE A 307 30.63 11.49 25.05
CA ILE A 307 30.07 11.90 23.76
C ILE A 307 29.71 10.68 22.91
N CYS A 308 30.59 9.69 22.80
CA CYS A 308 30.33 8.47 22.04
C CYS A 308 29.13 7.70 22.59
N LEU A 309 29.04 7.53 23.91
CA LEU A 309 27.92 6.87 24.58
C LEU A 309 26.63 7.66 24.43
N GLY A 310 26.69 9.00 24.52
CA GLY A 310 25.56 9.88 24.25
C GLY A 310 25.01 9.71 22.83
N ILE A 311 25.87 9.68 21.81
CA ILE A 311 25.45 9.44 20.42
C ILE A 311 24.86 8.04 20.25
N LEU A 312 25.46 7.03 20.88
CA LEU A 312 24.98 5.65 20.80
C LEU A 312 23.57 5.51 21.40
N PHE A 313 23.36 5.95 22.64
CA PHE A 313 22.12 5.75 23.38
C PHE A 313 20.99 6.70 22.97
N TYR A 314 21.32 7.95 22.63
CA TYR A 314 20.31 8.96 22.32
C TYR A 314 20.08 9.18 20.83
N ALA A 315 20.97 8.71 19.95
CA ALA A 315 20.79 8.81 18.51
C ALA A 315 20.73 7.44 17.82
N VAL A 316 21.74 6.58 17.95
CA VAL A 316 21.84 5.34 17.16
C VAL A 316 20.80 4.29 17.56
N ILE A 317 20.72 3.95 18.85
CA ILE A 317 19.79 2.91 19.35
C ILE A 317 18.32 3.25 19.06
N PRO A 318 17.81 4.46 19.41
CA PRO A 318 16.42 4.80 19.14
C PRO A 318 16.08 4.78 17.64
N ARG A 319 17.02 5.16 16.77
CA ARG A 319 16.83 5.09 15.31
C ARG A 319 16.78 3.65 14.81
N GLY A 320 17.60 2.76 15.37
CA GLY A 320 17.51 1.32 15.11
C GLY A 320 16.14 0.75 15.49
N LEU A 321 15.60 1.15 16.64
CA LEU A 321 14.26 0.75 17.08
C LEU A 321 13.17 1.25 16.10
N PHE A 322 13.29 2.46 15.54
CA PHE A 322 12.34 2.93 14.52
C PHE A 322 12.37 2.08 13.24
N ILE A 323 13.55 1.61 12.81
CA ILE A 323 13.63 0.70 11.65
C ILE A 323 12.91 -0.61 11.96
N ILE A 324 13.16 -1.21 13.13
CA ILE A 324 12.54 -2.47 13.55
C ILE A 324 11.02 -2.31 13.64
N THR A 325 10.53 -1.27 14.32
CA THR A 325 9.09 -1.00 14.43
C THR A 325 8.46 -0.73 13.06
N GLY A 326 9.16 -0.04 12.15
CA GLY A 326 8.71 0.16 10.77
C GLY A 326 8.55 -1.15 10.01
N ILE A 327 9.52 -2.07 10.10
CA ILE A 327 9.47 -3.40 9.45
C ILE A 327 8.33 -4.24 10.02
N ILE A 328 8.18 -4.26 11.35
CA ILE A 328 7.11 -5.00 12.04
C ILE A 328 5.74 -4.44 11.63
N ALA A 329 5.56 -3.13 11.67
CA ALA A 329 4.30 -2.49 11.32
C ALA A 329 3.95 -2.66 9.83
N GLN A 330 4.94 -2.62 8.94
CA GLN A 330 4.77 -2.95 7.52
C GLN A 330 4.22 -4.38 7.37
N LYS A 331 4.83 -5.35 8.04
CA LYS A 331 4.39 -6.76 8.00
C LYS A 331 2.95 -6.91 8.51
N HIS A 332 2.58 -6.21 9.59
CA HIS A 332 1.22 -6.23 10.11
C HIS A 332 0.19 -5.63 9.15
N VAL A 333 0.47 -4.47 8.55
CA VAL A 333 -0.44 -3.85 7.56
C VAL A 333 -0.62 -4.76 6.34
N MET A 334 0.42 -5.45 5.92
CA MET A 334 0.36 -6.36 4.78
C MET A 334 -0.40 -7.66 5.08
N GLN A 335 -0.38 -8.15 6.32
CA GLN A 335 -1.20 -9.28 6.75
C GLN A 335 -2.70 -8.92 6.81
N GLY A 336 -3.03 -7.66 7.09
CA GLY A 336 -4.39 -7.15 7.10
C GLY A 336 -4.92 -6.70 5.74
N PHE A 337 -4.23 -6.99 4.62
CA PHE A 337 -4.69 -6.59 3.31
C PHE A 337 -6.01 -7.28 2.95
N ASN A 338 -7.06 -6.50 2.74
CA ASN A 338 -8.40 -7.02 2.49
C ASN A 338 -8.56 -7.46 1.02
N PHE A 339 -8.58 -8.78 0.80
CA PHE A 339 -8.85 -9.38 -0.51
C PHE A 339 -10.33 -9.40 -0.89
N LYS A 340 -11.26 -9.01 0.00
CA LYS A 340 -12.71 -8.96 -0.29
C LYS A 340 -13.14 -7.75 -1.10
N GLN A 341 -12.20 -6.95 -1.60
CA GLN A 341 -12.56 -5.83 -2.47
C GLN A 341 -13.20 -6.35 -3.76
N PRO A 342 -14.19 -5.63 -4.33
CA PRO A 342 -14.97 -6.15 -5.45
C PRO A 342 -14.14 -6.52 -6.66
N ARG A 343 -13.07 -5.76 -6.94
CA ARG A 343 -12.13 -6.04 -8.04
C ARG A 343 -11.47 -7.41 -7.94
N PHE A 344 -11.18 -7.88 -6.73
CA PHE A 344 -10.58 -9.19 -6.50
C PHE A 344 -11.65 -10.27 -6.54
N ASN A 345 -12.83 -9.98 -5.99
CA ASN A 345 -13.97 -10.88 -6.03
C ASN A 345 -14.40 -11.16 -7.47
N GLN A 346 -14.37 -10.18 -8.37
CA GLN A 346 -14.63 -10.39 -9.80
C GLN A 346 -13.71 -11.45 -10.44
N ILE A 347 -12.44 -11.51 -10.04
CA ILE A 347 -11.50 -12.52 -10.54
C ILE A 347 -11.85 -13.89 -9.97
N ILE A 348 -12.19 -13.95 -8.67
CA ILE A 348 -12.64 -15.18 -8.00
C ILE A 348 -13.89 -15.74 -8.67
N VAL A 349 -14.91 -14.90 -8.87
CA VAL A 349 -16.15 -15.25 -9.56
C VAL A 349 -15.86 -15.76 -10.97
N ARG A 350 -15.04 -15.05 -11.75
CA ARG A 350 -14.65 -15.47 -13.11
C ARG A 350 -13.90 -16.80 -13.15
N MET A 351 -13.09 -17.08 -12.13
CA MET A 351 -12.41 -18.37 -11.99
C MET A 351 -13.40 -19.51 -11.66
N GLN A 352 -14.40 -19.23 -10.83
CA GLN A 352 -15.40 -20.21 -10.38
C GLN A 352 -16.56 -20.41 -11.36
N SER A 353 -16.89 -19.42 -12.17
CA SER A 353 -17.98 -19.49 -13.15
C SER A 353 -17.70 -20.54 -14.22
N PRO A 354 -18.64 -21.46 -14.50
CA PRO A 354 -18.52 -22.40 -15.60
C PRO A 354 -18.63 -21.65 -16.94
N VAL A 355 -17.73 -21.93 -17.87
CA VAL A 355 -17.85 -21.43 -19.26
C VAL A 355 -18.83 -22.34 -19.99
N LEU A 356 -20.04 -21.84 -20.26
CA LEU A 356 -21.00 -22.47 -21.15
C LEU A 356 -20.65 -22.07 -22.59
N ASP A 357 -19.96 -22.96 -23.30
CA ASP A 357 -19.72 -22.79 -24.72
C ASP A 357 -21.01 -23.19 -25.45
N ILE A 358 -21.88 -22.21 -25.71
CA ILE A 358 -23.00 -22.40 -26.64
C ILE A 358 -22.39 -22.31 -28.03
N ASP A 359 -21.83 -23.43 -28.48
CA ASP A 359 -21.32 -23.61 -29.83
C ASP A 359 -22.51 -23.53 -30.81
N SER A 360 -22.85 -22.30 -31.19
CA SER A 360 -23.95 -21.97 -32.12
C SER A 360 -23.64 -22.40 -33.56
N ASN A 361 -22.49 -23.06 -33.79
CA ASN A 361 -22.04 -23.49 -35.10
C ASN A 361 -21.94 -25.01 -35.29
N LYS A 362 -22.57 -25.81 -34.41
CA LYS A 362 -22.96 -27.16 -34.82
C LYS A 362 -24.19 -27.04 -35.71
N LYS A 363 -23.95 -27.07 -37.03
CA LYS A 363 -24.94 -27.43 -38.06
C LYS A 363 -25.93 -28.41 -37.44
N ARG A 364 -27.22 -28.06 -37.46
CA ARG A 364 -28.31 -29.03 -37.27
C ARG A 364 -28.07 -30.14 -38.29
N VAL A 365 -27.36 -31.19 -37.89
CA VAL A 365 -27.45 -32.46 -38.58
C VAL A 365 -28.81 -32.97 -38.18
N THR A 366 -29.79 -32.69 -39.03
CA THR A 366 -31.06 -33.41 -39.06
C THR A 366 -30.72 -34.87 -39.35
N GLN A 367 -30.30 -35.62 -38.32
CA GLN A 367 -30.29 -37.06 -38.38
C GLN A 367 -31.75 -37.48 -38.29
N ILE A 368 -32.30 -37.78 -39.46
CA ILE A 368 -33.49 -38.60 -39.63
C ILE A 368 -33.21 -39.87 -38.81
N ILE A 369 -33.89 -39.99 -37.66
CA ILE A 369 -33.87 -41.20 -36.86
C ILE A 369 -34.66 -42.24 -37.65
N GLN A 370 -33.95 -43.10 -38.39
CA GLN A 370 -34.45 -44.44 -38.64
C GLN A 370 -34.41 -45.18 -37.30
N LYS A 371 -35.60 -45.47 -36.80
CA LYS A 371 -35.86 -46.24 -35.59
C LYS A 371 -35.35 -47.67 -35.83
N ASP A 372 -34.29 -48.07 -35.14
CA ASP A 372 -33.93 -49.48 -34.98
C ASP A 372 -34.44 -49.93 -33.59
N PRO A 373 -35.24 -51.02 -33.45
CA PRO A 373 -36.05 -51.24 -32.24
C PRO A 373 -35.35 -51.90 -31.05
N ASN A 374 -34.04 -52.19 -31.10
CA ASN A 374 -33.41 -53.04 -30.09
C ASN A 374 -32.03 -52.53 -29.66
N THR A 375 -31.99 -51.59 -28.71
CA THR A 375 -30.89 -51.52 -27.74
C THR A 375 -31.39 -50.93 -26.42
N ASP A 376 -31.22 -51.70 -25.35
CA ASP A 376 -31.66 -51.41 -24.00
C ASP A 376 -31.26 -50.02 -23.48
N MET A 377 -32.25 -49.39 -22.86
CA MET A 377 -32.17 -48.15 -22.11
C MET A 377 -31.28 -48.34 -20.87
N LYS A 378 -29.98 -48.00 -20.97
CA LYS A 378 -29.21 -47.65 -19.78
C LYS A 378 -29.42 -46.17 -19.51
N GLU A 379 -30.30 -45.87 -18.57
CA GLU A 379 -30.42 -44.57 -17.93
C GLU A 379 -29.03 -44.09 -17.50
N ARG A 380 -28.53 -43.04 -18.16
CA ARG A 380 -27.40 -42.28 -17.64
C ARG A 380 -27.93 -41.41 -16.51
N PRO A 381 -27.32 -41.42 -15.31
CA PRO A 381 -27.77 -40.57 -14.23
C PRO A 381 -27.63 -39.10 -14.65
N CYS A 382 -28.75 -38.37 -14.60
CA CYS A 382 -28.74 -36.90 -14.62
C CYS A 382 -27.85 -36.42 -13.47
N PHE A 383 -26.69 -35.87 -13.79
CA PHE A 383 -25.91 -35.08 -12.85
C PHE A 383 -26.68 -33.81 -12.49
N LYS A 384 -27.53 -33.88 -11.46
CA LYS A 384 -27.99 -32.72 -10.69
C LYS A 384 -26.88 -32.36 -9.69
N ASN A 385 -25.84 -31.67 -10.14
CA ASN A 385 -24.88 -31.05 -9.24
C ASN A 385 -25.03 -29.53 -9.37
N SER A 386 -25.98 -28.96 -8.62
CA SER A 386 -25.89 -27.56 -8.22
C SER A 386 -24.63 -27.42 -7.35
N PRO A 387 -23.69 -26.52 -7.67
CA PRO A 387 -22.54 -26.31 -6.79
C PRO A 387 -23.00 -25.56 -5.53
N GLU A 388 -22.98 -26.25 -4.39
CA GLU A 388 -23.10 -25.67 -3.05
C GLU A 388 -21.87 -24.80 -2.74
N GLY A 389 -21.82 -23.59 -3.29
CA GLY A 389 -21.00 -22.50 -2.78
C GLY A 389 -21.74 -21.74 -1.67
N PRO A 390 -21.04 -20.96 -0.82
CA PRO A 390 -21.70 -20.10 0.15
C PRO A 390 -22.56 -19.06 -0.60
N VAL A 391 -23.88 -19.24 -0.55
CA VAL A 391 -24.85 -18.35 -1.20
C VAL A 391 -24.79 -16.98 -0.52
N GLN A 392 -24.20 -16.00 -1.21
CA GLN A 392 -24.10 -14.63 -0.71
C GLN A 392 -25.45 -13.93 -0.84
N ASN A 393 -25.86 -13.19 0.19
CA ASN A 393 -27.16 -12.54 0.24
C ASN A 393 -27.10 -11.13 -0.35
N ALA A 394 -27.96 -10.85 -1.32
CA ALA A 394 -28.07 -9.54 -1.95
C ALA A 394 -29.38 -8.82 -1.63
N LEU A 395 -29.29 -7.50 -1.49
CA LEU A 395 -30.43 -6.58 -1.47
C LEU A 395 -30.54 -5.91 -2.85
N LEU A 396 -31.72 -5.98 -3.48
CA LEU A 396 -31.97 -5.36 -4.77
C LEU A 396 -32.63 -3.98 -4.57
N LEU A 397 -32.04 -2.92 -5.11
CA LEU A 397 -32.59 -1.57 -5.20
C LEU A 397 -33.02 -1.34 -6.66
N ILE A 398 -34.32 -1.17 -6.90
CA ILE A 398 -34.87 -1.02 -8.24
C ILE A 398 -36.01 0.01 -8.23
N SER A 399 -36.15 0.80 -9.29
CA SER A 399 -37.27 1.74 -9.38
C SER A 399 -38.53 1.02 -9.85
N LYS A 400 -39.54 0.96 -8.98
CA LYS A 400 -40.87 0.40 -9.31
C LYS A 400 -41.68 1.27 -10.28
N THR A 401 -41.25 2.51 -10.54
CA THR A 401 -41.90 3.35 -11.54
C THR A 401 -41.38 3.08 -12.95
N VAL A 402 -40.17 2.51 -13.06
CA VAL A 402 -39.50 2.22 -14.34
C VAL A 402 -39.65 0.75 -14.72
N TYR A 403 -39.48 -0.16 -13.75
CA TYR A 403 -39.54 -1.60 -13.99
C TYR A 403 -40.87 -2.19 -13.48
N SER A 404 -41.54 -2.97 -14.33
CA SER A 404 -42.75 -3.72 -13.97
C SER A 404 -42.40 -4.93 -13.09
N ASP A 405 -43.38 -5.46 -12.35
CA ASP A 405 -43.16 -6.61 -11.46
C ASP A 405 -42.69 -7.88 -12.22
N GLU A 406 -43.07 -8.04 -13.48
CA GLU A 406 -42.61 -9.14 -14.35
C GLU A 406 -41.12 -9.01 -14.66
N ILE A 407 -40.68 -7.83 -15.09
CA ILE A 407 -39.27 -7.54 -15.37
C ILE A 407 -38.41 -7.68 -14.10
N ILE A 408 -38.92 -7.24 -12.95
CA ILE A 408 -38.23 -7.39 -11.67
C ILE A 408 -37.94 -8.87 -11.37
N GLN A 409 -38.89 -9.77 -11.66
CA GLN A 409 -38.68 -11.22 -11.47
C GLN A 409 -37.61 -11.78 -12.42
N ASP A 410 -37.59 -11.33 -13.68
CA ASP A 410 -36.56 -11.73 -14.64
C ASP A 410 -35.17 -11.25 -14.21
N VAL A 411 -35.07 -10.03 -13.69
CA VAL A 411 -33.82 -9.49 -13.15
C VAL A 411 -33.35 -10.28 -11.94
N VAL A 412 -34.25 -10.62 -11.01
CA VAL A 412 -33.92 -11.45 -9.84
C VAL A 412 -33.40 -12.83 -10.28
N LYS A 413 -34.09 -13.47 -11.23
CA LYS A 413 -33.69 -14.77 -11.76
C LYS A 413 -32.31 -14.72 -12.41
N ASN A 414 -32.02 -13.67 -13.18
CA ASN A 414 -30.70 -13.46 -13.78
C ASN A 414 -29.59 -13.30 -12.74
N ILE A 415 -29.85 -12.51 -11.69
CA ILE A 415 -28.88 -12.32 -10.59
C ILE A 415 -28.60 -13.65 -9.89
N GLU A 416 -29.62 -14.47 -9.65
CA GLU A 416 -29.48 -15.78 -9.01
C GLU A 416 -28.70 -16.78 -9.89
N THR A 417 -28.93 -16.79 -11.20
CA THR A 417 -28.30 -17.77 -12.12
C THR A 417 -26.91 -17.35 -12.59
N GLN A 418 -26.71 -16.07 -12.94
CA GLN A 418 -25.48 -15.59 -13.57
C GLN A 418 -24.49 -15.00 -12.56
N MET A 419 -24.99 -14.39 -11.47
CA MET A 419 -24.15 -13.77 -10.45
C MET A 419 -24.04 -14.58 -9.15
N PHE A 420 -24.81 -15.66 -9.02
CA PHE A 420 -24.82 -16.57 -7.86
C PHE A 420 -25.14 -15.87 -6.52
N PHE A 421 -25.93 -14.79 -6.55
CA PHE A 421 -26.44 -14.12 -5.35
C PHE A 421 -27.88 -14.55 -5.08
N ASN A 422 -28.22 -14.79 -3.81
CA ASN A 422 -29.62 -14.95 -3.41
C ASN A 422 -30.21 -13.59 -3.07
N VAL A 423 -31.21 -13.17 -3.85
CA VAL A 423 -31.91 -11.91 -3.63
C VAL A 423 -32.93 -12.13 -2.53
N LYS A 424 -32.58 -11.77 -1.29
CA LYS A 424 -33.49 -11.93 -0.15
C LYS A 424 -34.65 -10.94 -0.19
N GLN A 425 -34.38 -9.73 -0.66
CA GLN A 425 -35.32 -8.61 -0.59
C GLN A 425 -35.13 -7.66 -1.77
N THR A 426 -36.25 -7.12 -2.25
CA THR A 426 -36.31 -6.12 -3.32
C THR A 426 -36.95 -4.84 -2.79
N LEU A 427 -36.25 -3.72 -2.96
CA LEU A 427 -36.66 -2.40 -2.50
C LEU A 427 -36.96 -1.48 -3.68
N GLY A 428 -38.15 -0.88 -3.65
CA GLY A 428 -38.54 0.18 -4.56
C GLY A 428 -37.86 1.49 -4.18
N ILE A 429 -37.04 2.06 -5.06
CA ILE A 429 -36.39 3.36 -4.85
C ILE A 429 -36.94 4.44 -5.78
N SER A 430 -36.87 5.69 -5.33
CA SER A 430 -37.33 6.86 -6.09
C SER A 430 -36.19 7.73 -6.63
N PHE A 431 -34.93 7.40 -6.29
CA PHE A 431 -33.73 8.19 -6.56
C PHE A 431 -33.75 9.56 -5.86
N ASP A 432 -34.44 9.63 -4.72
CA ASP A 432 -34.55 10.80 -3.85
C ASP A 432 -34.05 10.41 -2.46
N PHE A 433 -32.87 10.91 -2.07
CA PHE A 433 -32.17 10.47 -0.87
C PHE A 433 -33.04 10.62 0.39
N GLU A 434 -33.73 11.76 0.56
CA GLU A 434 -34.52 12.02 1.76
C GLU A 434 -35.68 11.04 1.94
N LYS A 435 -36.26 10.54 0.83
CA LYS A 435 -37.35 9.54 0.88
C LYS A 435 -36.84 8.12 1.03
N ASP A 436 -35.70 7.82 0.43
CA ASP A 436 -35.18 6.46 0.34
C ASP A 436 -34.31 6.08 1.58
N VAL A 437 -33.79 7.07 2.34
CA VAL A 437 -32.86 6.87 3.48
C VAL A 437 -33.41 5.95 4.57
N ASP A 438 -34.63 6.18 5.06
CA ASP A 438 -35.15 5.45 6.22
C ASP A 438 -35.34 3.97 5.87
N THR A 439 -35.83 3.71 4.67
CA THR A 439 -36.08 2.36 4.17
C THR A 439 -34.77 1.61 3.92
N ILE A 440 -33.76 2.28 3.35
CA ILE A 440 -32.42 1.70 3.14
C ILE A 440 -31.73 1.43 4.48
N ARG A 441 -31.85 2.35 5.46
CA ARG A 441 -31.21 2.22 6.78
C ARG A 441 -31.81 1.08 7.60
N GLN A 442 -33.12 0.87 7.54
CA GLN A 442 -33.76 -0.28 8.21
C GLN A 442 -33.25 -1.60 7.63
N MET A 443 -33.07 -1.68 6.31
CA MET A 443 -32.70 -2.93 5.65
C MET A 443 -31.19 -3.21 5.68
N SER A 444 -30.34 -2.19 5.73
CA SER A 444 -28.88 -2.35 5.85
C SER A 444 -28.41 -2.91 7.20
N GLN A 445 -29.29 -2.96 8.21
CA GLN A 445 -29.04 -3.60 9.51
C GLN A 445 -29.15 -5.14 9.46
N SER A 446 -29.77 -5.66 8.40
CA SER A 446 -29.82 -7.10 8.12
C SER A 446 -28.43 -7.60 7.71
N LYS A 447 -28.12 -8.87 7.98
CA LYS A 447 -26.84 -9.49 7.57
C LYS A 447 -26.82 -9.67 6.03
N LEU A 448 -26.44 -8.60 5.33
CA LEU A 448 -26.35 -8.51 3.87
C LEU A 448 -24.88 -8.54 3.44
N ASP A 449 -24.61 -9.27 2.36
CA ASP A 449 -23.27 -9.42 1.80
C ASP A 449 -23.06 -8.44 0.63
N GLN A 450 -24.14 -8.08 -0.08
CA GLN A 450 -24.08 -7.19 -1.26
C GLN A 450 -25.36 -6.37 -1.46
N VAL A 451 -25.23 -5.20 -2.10
CA VAL A 451 -26.36 -4.39 -2.57
C VAL A 451 -26.25 -4.17 -4.08
N ILE A 452 -27.35 -4.38 -4.80
CA ILE A 452 -27.43 -4.27 -6.26
C ILE A 452 -28.42 -3.16 -6.59
N LEU A 453 -27.96 -2.10 -7.25
CA LEU A 453 -28.76 -1.00 -7.77
C LEU A 453 -29.00 -1.21 -9.27
N VAL A 454 -30.25 -1.39 -9.68
CA VAL A 454 -30.61 -1.57 -11.09
C VAL A 454 -30.93 -0.22 -11.72
N HIS A 455 -30.36 0.03 -12.90
CA HIS A 455 -30.56 1.28 -13.63
C HIS A 455 -30.42 1.09 -15.14
N GLU A 456 -31.05 1.94 -15.93
CA GLU A 456 -30.99 1.87 -17.39
C GLU A 456 -29.67 2.44 -17.93
N VAL A 457 -29.07 1.76 -18.89
CA VAL A 457 -27.76 2.12 -19.44
C VAL A 457 -27.80 3.40 -20.27
N TRP A 458 -28.91 3.67 -20.95
CA TRP A 458 -29.07 4.82 -21.86
C TRP A 458 -29.16 6.16 -21.12
N GLN A 459 -29.60 6.15 -19.85
CA GLN A 459 -29.67 7.36 -19.04
C GLN A 459 -28.25 7.77 -18.63
N PRO A 460 -27.81 9.02 -18.91
CA PRO A 460 -26.44 9.42 -18.62
C PRO A 460 -26.18 9.52 -17.10
N PRO A 461 -24.96 9.20 -16.63
CA PRO A 461 -24.58 9.30 -15.22
C PRO A 461 -24.40 10.78 -14.81
N ILE A 462 -25.51 11.49 -14.62
CA ILE A 462 -25.53 12.90 -14.22
C ILE A 462 -25.06 13.07 -12.78
N ARG A 463 -24.57 14.27 -12.45
CA ARG A 463 -23.98 14.59 -11.14
C ARG A 463 -24.92 14.29 -9.96
N GLY A 464 -26.22 14.54 -10.11
CA GLY A 464 -27.22 14.26 -9.06
C GLY A 464 -27.33 12.77 -8.74
N LEU A 465 -27.39 11.92 -9.77
CA LEU A 465 -27.48 10.47 -9.62
C LEU A 465 -26.20 9.88 -9.02
N LEU A 466 -25.03 10.34 -9.48
CA LEU A 466 -23.75 9.92 -8.91
C LEU A 466 -23.63 10.34 -7.43
N HIS A 467 -24.13 11.52 -7.06
CA HIS A 467 -24.17 11.97 -5.68
C HIS A 467 -25.10 11.09 -4.82
N TYR A 468 -26.29 10.76 -5.33
CA TYR A 468 -27.22 9.83 -4.69
C TYR A 468 -26.59 8.46 -4.42
N ILE A 469 -25.89 7.89 -5.42
CA ILE A 469 -25.17 6.60 -5.28
C ILE A 469 -24.10 6.69 -4.17
N GLN A 470 -23.34 7.78 -4.10
CA GLN A 470 -22.35 8.00 -3.04
C GLN A 470 -23.00 8.13 -1.66
N GLN A 471 -24.14 8.82 -1.57
CA GLN A 471 -24.89 8.97 -0.33
C GLN A 471 -25.43 7.62 0.16
N ILE A 472 -26.00 6.79 -0.71
CA ILE A 472 -26.44 5.43 -0.38
C ILE A 472 -25.26 4.61 0.16
N LYS A 473 -24.11 4.64 -0.53
CA LYS A 473 -22.95 3.88 -0.08
C LYS A 473 -22.45 4.33 1.30
N THR A 474 -22.67 5.59 1.68
CA THR A 474 -22.32 6.12 3.01
C THR A 474 -23.23 5.56 4.12
N LEU A 475 -24.45 5.11 3.78
CA LEU A 475 -25.37 4.46 4.72
C LEU A 475 -25.00 2.99 5.00
N MET A 476 -24.13 2.41 4.19
CA MET A 476 -23.74 0.99 4.27
C MET A 476 -22.38 0.84 4.95
N PRO A 477 -22.13 -0.26 5.67
CA PRO A 477 -20.79 -0.61 6.13
C PRO A 477 -19.77 -0.56 4.99
N ASP A 478 -18.53 -0.15 5.30
CA ASP A 478 -17.48 0.01 4.30
C ASP A 478 -17.22 -1.29 3.52
N GLU A 479 -17.40 -2.45 4.16
CA GLU A 479 -17.16 -3.79 3.58
C GLU A 479 -18.20 -4.24 2.54
N ILE A 480 -19.42 -3.68 2.55
CA ILE A 480 -20.50 -4.10 1.63
C ILE A 480 -20.31 -3.45 0.26
N THR A 481 -20.38 -4.25 -0.80
CA THR A 481 -20.27 -3.76 -2.18
C THR A 481 -21.60 -3.24 -2.70
N LEU A 482 -21.59 -2.07 -3.35
CA LEU A 482 -22.70 -1.55 -4.13
C LEU A 482 -22.43 -1.81 -5.61
N CYS A 483 -23.15 -2.76 -6.20
CA CYS A 483 -23.09 -3.06 -7.63
C CYS A 483 -24.19 -2.30 -8.37
N ILE A 484 -23.83 -1.53 -9.40
CA ILE A 484 -24.76 -0.88 -10.32
C ILE A 484 -24.94 -1.83 -11.50
N LEU A 485 -26.10 -2.48 -11.56
CA LEU A 485 -26.49 -3.37 -12.64
C LEU A 485 -27.20 -2.57 -13.73
N LEU A 486 -26.53 -2.41 -14.86
CA LEU A 486 -27.06 -1.65 -15.99
C LEU A 486 -27.85 -2.55 -16.93
N THR A 487 -29.12 -2.22 -17.16
CA THR A 487 -30.03 -2.88 -18.12
C THR A 487 -30.22 -2.02 -19.37
N GLN A 488 -30.72 -2.62 -20.45
CA GLN A 488 -31.36 -1.83 -21.51
C GLN A 488 -32.66 -1.15 -21.03
N ASP A 489 -33.27 -0.39 -21.93
CA ASP A 489 -34.57 0.25 -21.73
C ASP A 489 -35.59 -0.75 -21.15
N ALA A 490 -36.21 -0.40 -20.02
CA ALA A 490 -37.19 -1.23 -19.35
C ALA A 490 -38.47 -1.45 -20.18
N GLY A 491 -38.69 -0.64 -21.23
CA GLY A 491 -39.76 -0.85 -22.22
C GLY A 491 -39.46 -1.94 -23.26
N LEU A 492 -38.23 -2.45 -23.34
CA LEU A 492 -37.86 -3.52 -24.27
C LEU A 492 -38.02 -4.90 -23.61
N ALA A 493 -38.40 -5.89 -24.43
CA ALA A 493 -38.51 -7.29 -23.98
C ALA A 493 -37.15 -7.91 -23.63
N ASP A 494 -36.06 -7.36 -24.16
CA ASP A 494 -34.70 -7.78 -23.87
C ASP A 494 -33.93 -6.69 -23.11
N LEU A 495 -33.49 -7.04 -21.90
CA LEU A 495 -32.77 -6.15 -20.99
C LEU A 495 -31.25 -6.26 -21.17
N PHE A 496 -30.78 -7.13 -22.07
CA PHE A 496 -29.37 -7.40 -22.31
C PHE A 496 -28.60 -6.16 -22.77
N VAL A 497 -27.44 -5.92 -22.16
CA VAL A 497 -26.54 -4.83 -22.55
C VAL A 497 -25.34 -5.39 -23.30
N ASP A 498 -25.23 -5.01 -24.58
CA ASP A 498 -24.14 -5.44 -25.46
C ASP A 498 -22.76 -5.05 -24.92
N ASN A 499 -21.77 -5.90 -25.21
CA ASN A 499 -20.39 -5.67 -24.81
C ASN A 499 -19.74 -4.42 -25.42
N THR A 500 -20.25 -3.96 -26.56
CA THR A 500 -19.80 -2.81 -27.33
C THR A 500 -20.56 -1.52 -27.02
N ASP A 501 -21.53 -1.56 -26.11
CA ASP A 501 -22.38 -0.42 -25.78
C ASP A 501 -21.56 0.80 -25.29
N ILE A 502 -21.73 1.94 -25.98
CA ILE A 502 -21.00 3.19 -25.71
C ILE A 502 -21.44 3.80 -24.37
N ASN A 503 -22.73 3.74 -24.04
CA ASN A 503 -23.27 4.31 -22.81
C ASN A 503 -22.74 3.57 -21.59
N TYR A 504 -22.57 2.25 -21.68
CA TYR A 504 -21.89 1.47 -20.66
C TYR A 504 -20.45 1.96 -20.43
N LYS A 505 -19.70 2.26 -21.50
CA LYS A 505 -18.34 2.80 -21.36
C LYS A 505 -18.34 4.17 -20.67
N VAL A 506 -19.36 5.00 -20.91
CA VAL A 506 -19.55 6.29 -20.23
C VAL A 506 -19.82 6.07 -18.73
N TRP A 507 -20.72 5.15 -18.39
CA TRP A 507 -21.01 4.75 -17.01
C TRP A 507 -19.78 4.23 -16.27
N LYS A 508 -19.04 3.29 -16.87
CA LYS A 508 -17.80 2.74 -16.31
C LYS A 508 -16.79 3.85 -16.01
N LYS A 509 -16.62 4.82 -16.92
CA LYS A 509 -15.74 6.00 -16.71
C LYS A 509 -16.25 6.92 -15.61
N ALA A 510 -17.56 7.16 -15.53
CA ALA A 510 -18.16 8.04 -14.53
C ALA A 510 -18.03 7.47 -13.11
N VAL A 511 -18.32 6.18 -12.94
CA VAL A 511 -18.18 5.49 -11.65
C VAL A 511 -16.72 5.37 -11.25
N PHE A 512 -15.81 5.13 -12.20
CA PHE A 512 -14.36 5.15 -11.93
C PHE A 512 -13.89 6.50 -11.36
N LYS A 513 -14.47 7.62 -11.82
CA LYS A 513 -14.17 8.97 -11.29
C LYS A 513 -14.69 9.22 -9.87
N LEU A 514 -15.55 8.36 -9.33
CA LEU A 514 -16.03 8.47 -7.94
C LEU A 514 -14.97 8.04 -6.91
N GLU A 515 -13.91 7.35 -7.35
CA GLU A 515 -12.78 6.91 -6.51
C GLU A 515 -13.21 6.09 -5.27
N ASN A 516 -14.32 5.36 -5.37
CA ASN A 516 -14.82 4.47 -4.32
C ASN A 516 -14.71 3.01 -4.78
N PRO A 517 -13.79 2.19 -4.22
CA PRO A 517 -13.55 0.82 -4.67
C PRO A 517 -14.71 -0.13 -4.44
N TYR A 518 -15.66 0.25 -3.57
CA TYR A 518 -16.81 -0.57 -3.22
C TYR A 518 -18.04 -0.25 -4.08
N ILE A 519 -17.92 0.62 -5.08
CA ILE A 519 -18.95 0.87 -6.09
C ILE A 519 -18.47 0.26 -7.40
N VAL A 520 -19.25 -0.69 -7.91
CA VAL A 520 -18.95 -1.43 -9.13
C VAL A 520 -20.05 -1.21 -10.15
N VAL A 521 -19.72 -1.27 -11.43
CA VAL A 521 -20.70 -1.31 -12.53
C VAL A 521 -20.62 -2.67 -13.20
N GLN A 522 -21.78 -3.28 -13.45
CA GLN A 522 -21.94 -4.52 -14.20
C GLN A 522 -23.04 -4.37 -15.25
N ARG A 523 -22.97 -5.21 -16.28
CA ARG A 523 -23.99 -5.31 -17.34
C ARG A 523 -25.01 -6.36 -16.95
N PHE A 524 -26.25 -6.16 -17.37
CA PHE A 524 -27.22 -7.23 -17.43
C PHE A 524 -26.82 -8.22 -18.55
N MET A 525 -26.66 -9.50 -18.18
CA MET A 525 -26.22 -10.54 -19.10
C MET A 525 -27.41 -11.35 -19.63
N GLU A 526 -27.30 -11.91 -20.83
CA GLU A 526 -28.33 -12.76 -21.41
C GLU A 526 -28.42 -14.07 -20.60
N LEU A 527 -29.64 -14.62 -20.45
CA LEU A 527 -29.95 -15.75 -19.57
C LEU A 527 -29.51 -17.10 -20.14
#